data_AF-A0A8T0Z672-F1
#
_entry.id   AF-A0A8T0Z672-F1
#
_cell.length_a   1.000
_cell.length_b   1.000
_cell.length_c   1.000
_cell.angle_alpha   90.00
_cell.angle_beta   90.00
_cell.angle_gamma   90.00
#
_symmetry.space_group_name_H-M   'P 1'
#
loop_
_entity.id
_entity.type
_entity.pdbx_description
1 polymer ?
#
loop_
_entity_poly.entity_id
_entity_poly.type
_entity_poly.pdbx_seq_one_letter_code
_entity_poly.pdbx_strand_id
1 'polypeptide(L)'
;MLLILLVCIAWTSWLIFLALVPNKAANLLMDTSSYDNGQFWLFNDANPHLILAGAIGLVVVDICYLFVTLRMLLWRDKLFGSAFQSQPDNVDVSFSWMRSEGPLYQRLRHLWDDLTAFEGRNRKKWNAFLKLFDLAMETAMLRQLLQSGSPASLTYGFAGFLSLNALSCVVNVITDRFSALTEIFIDSVFDLCAAVLFPIVTLVYCYYNFDLDREVYLTYLEKLPPGSFEHLARSFADQSEIALFRVNFDSLRIDSLLDFALRISMNLTFCYRFERVLRAIVWTRHRELIIHRLRPAKITRASQNSVPKGISAGFVAICFAVLLSTHKAIADSKALCAPHPECVVYAHRWETNDEQCPCLILIDIDTEPKTYQEWLNPVDAYDKVKTLAGAGLLTSLQVINRQLLTWPDELRKCRDLKVIQMIYTSTQHIPSWTKELKCLETIQVEGKYGNPNLLGLPDNVFSDLPQLT
;
A
#
# COMPACT_ATOMS: atom_id res chain seq x y z
N MET A 1 23.84 5.61 -1.47
CA MET A 1 23.68 5.11 -0.10
C MET A 1 23.13 6.21 0.81
N LEU A 2 23.85 7.31 1.07
CA LEU A 2 23.30 8.42 1.88
C LEU A 2 22.04 9.02 1.26
N LEU A 3 22.05 9.33 -0.05
CA LEU A 3 20.86 9.81 -0.76
C LEU A 3 19.68 8.85 -0.65
N ILE A 4 19.93 7.54 -0.71
CA ILE A 4 18.87 6.52 -0.59
C ILE A 4 18.23 6.61 0.80
N LEU A 5 19.03 6.67 1.87
CA LEU A 5 18.51 6.81 3.23
C LEU A 5 17.74 8.13 3.44
N LEU A 6 18.22 9.24 2.86
CA LEU A 6 17.50 10.51 2.92
C LEU A 6 16.15 10.44 2.20
N VAL A 7 16.09 9.79 1.03
CA VAL A 7 14.83 9.53 0.32
C VAL A 7 13.92 8.62 1.16
N CYS A 8 14.46 7.59 1.80
CA CYS A 8 13.69 6.71 2.68
C CYS A 8 13.06 7.50 3.83
N ILE A 9 13.86 8.29 4.57
CA ILE A 9 13.39 9.13 5.68
C ILE A 9 12.34 10.14 5.20
N ALA A 10 12.60 10.85 4.10
CA ALA A 10 11.64 11.80 3.54
C ALA A 10 10.32 11.11 3.16
N TRP A 11 10.40 9.91 2.58
CA TRP A 11 9.23 9.12 2.22
C TRP A 11 8.45 8.61 3.43
N THR A 12 9.11 8.06 4.44
CA THR A 12 8.42 7.56 5.64
C THR A 12 7.84 8.70 6.48
N SER A 13 8.51 9.85 6.53
CA SER A 13 7.93 11.08 7.07
C SER A 13 6.70 11.56 6.27
N TRP A 14 6.72 11.42 4.94
CA TRP A 14 5.54 11.68 4.11
C TRP A 14 4.39 10.72 4.40
N LEU A 15 4.66 9.42 4.59
CA LEU A 15 3.65 8.44 5.00
C LEU A 15 3.04 8.75 6.38
N ILE A 16 3.82 9.26 7.33
CA ILE A 16 3.31 9.72 8.64
C ILE A 16 2.34 10.90 8.43
N PHE A 17 2.72 11.89 7.62
CA PHE A 17 1.85 13.02 7.31
C PHE A 17 0.54 12.57 6.62
N LEU A 18 0.67 11.66 5.66
CA LEU A 18 -0.45 11.05 4.95
C LEU A 18 -1.40 10.31 5.90
N ALA A 19 -0.86 9.53 6.86
CA ALA A 19 -1.66 8.79 7.81
C ALA A 19 -2.44 9.70 8.78
N LEU A 20 -1.82 10.77 9.28
CA LEU A 20 -2.41 11.62 10.32
C LEU A 20 -3.37 12.69 9.78
N VAL A 21 -3.13 13.21 8.56
CA VAL A 21 -3.96 14.28 7.98
C VAL A 21 -4.20 14.00 6.48
N PRO A 22 -4.95 12.94 6.14
CA PRO A 22 -5.04 12.42 4.78
C PRO A 22 -5.60 13.44 3.78
N ASN A 23 -6.66 14.18 4.14
CA ASN A 23 -7.23 15.21 3.27
C ASN A 23 -6.22 16.32 2.95
N LYS A 24 -5.44 16.78 3.93
CA LYS A 24 -4.42 17.81 3.72
C LYS A 24 -3.26 17.29 2.86
N ALA A 25 -2.86 16.04 3.05
CA ALA A 25 -1.83 15.40 2.24
C ALA A 25 -2.26 15.24 0.78
N ALA A 26 -3.48 14.74 0.54
CA ALA A 26 -4.05 14.61 -0.79
C ALA A 26 -4.25 15.98 -1.47
N ASN A 27 -4.75 16.98 -0.74
CA ASN A 27 -4.89 18.34 -1.26
C ASN A 27 -3.56 19.00 -1.64
N LEU A 28 -2.50 18.74 -0.86
CA LEU A 28 -1.16 19.24 -1.18
C LEU A 28 -0.58 18.53 -2.41
N LEU A 29 -0.83 17.23 -2.55
CA LEU A 29 -0.36 16.44 -3.69
C LEU A 29 -1.05 16.86 -4.99
N MET A 30 -2.36 17.13 -4.94
CA MET A 30 -3.20 17.40 -6.11
C MET A 30 -3.52 18.88 -6.34
N ASP A 31 -2.94 19.77 -5.53
CA ASP A 31 -3.21 21.20 -5.56
C ASP A 31 -4.71 21.55 -5.46
N THR A 32 -5.43 20.87 -4.57
CA THR A 32 -6.87 21.09 -4.33
C THR A 32 -7.17 21.75 -2.98
N SER A 33 -6.15 22.33 -2.34
CA SER A 33 -6.25 22.87 -0.98
C SER A 33 -7.23 24.04 -0.81
N SER A 34 -7.47 24.81 -1.87
CA SER A 34 -8.40 25.95 -1.88
C SER A 34 -9.87 25.56 -2.08
N TYR A 35 -10.15 24.30 -2.41
CA TYR A 35 -11.50 23.84 -2.76
C TYR A 35 -12.18 23.12 -1.60
N ASP A 36 -13.51 23.17 -1.59
CA ASP A 36 -14.38 22.43 -0.65
C ASP A 36 -13.97 22.60 0.83
N ASN A 37 -13.51 23.79 1.21
CA ASN A 37 -12.98 24.10 2.55
C ASN A 37 -11.86 23.15 3.01
N GLY A 38 -11.06 22.64 2.08
CA GLY A 38 -10.01 21.66 2.34
C GLY A 38 -10.50 20.22 2.49
N GLN A 39 -11.77 19.93 2.17
CA GLN A 39 -12.40 18.60 2.26
C GLN A 39 -12.77 18.02 0.89
N PHE A 40 -11.98 18.32 -0.14
CA PHE A 40 -12.20 17.84 -1.50
C PHE A 40 -12.27 16.31 -1.59
N TRP A 41 -11.35 15.60 -0.93
CA TRP A 41 -11.20 14.15 -1.04
C TRP A 41 -12.06 13.30 -0.09
N LEU A 42 -12.62 13.91 0.95
CA LEU A 42 -13.49 13.25 1.95
C LEU A 42 -12.92 11.95 2.53
N PHE A 43 -11.63 11.91 2.88
CA PHE A 43 -11.11 10.79 3.66
C PHE A 43 -11.66 10.87 5.09
N ASN A 44 -12.35 9.82 5.52
CA ASN A 44 -12.84 9.65 6.88
C ASN A 44 -12.09 8.52 7.59
N ASP A 45 -11.88 8.67 8.89
CA ASP A 45 -11.03 7.79 9.68
C ASP A 45 -11.88 6.90 10.59
N ALA A 46 -12.26 5.72 10.10
CA ALA A 46 -13.09 4.78 10.85
C ALA A 46 -12.40 4.21 12.11
N ASN A 47 -11.06 4.12 12.13
CA ASN A 47 -10.30 3.57 13.25
C ASN A 47 -9.08 4.45 13.63
N PRO A 48 -9.29 5.47 14.48
CA PRO A 48 -8.22 6.41 14.84
C PRO A 48 -7.08 5.75 15.64
N HIS A 49 -7.37 4.69 16.40
CA HIS A 49 -6.36 3.99 17.21
C HIS A 49 -5.34 3.26 16.34
N LEU A 50 -5.81 2.60 15.27
CA LEU A 50 -4.95 1.87 14.37
C LEU A 50 -4.11 2.80 13.49
N ILE A 51 -4.70 3.91 13.04
CA ILE A 51 -3.98 4.97 12.33
C ILE A 51 -2.85 5.52 13.20
N LEU A 52 -3.13 5.84 14.46
CA LEU A 52 -2.12 6.32 15.41
C LEU A 52 -1.02 5.27 15.64
N ALA A 53 -1.39 4.00 15.82
CA ALA A 53 -0.42 2.91 15.96
C ALA A 53 0.47 2.79 14.71
N GLY A 54 -0.11 2.90 13.52
CA GLY A 54 0.62 2.95 12.25
C GLY A 54 1.61 4.11 12.17
N ALA A 55 1.18 5.33 12.53
CA ALA A 55 2.05 6.50 12.58
C ALA A 55 3.21 6.31 13.56
N ILE A 56 2.96 5.79 14.76
CA ILE A 56 4.01 5.46 15.74
C ILE A 56 4.98 4.42 15.16
N GLY A 57 4.46 3.37 14.49
CA GLY A 57 5.29 2.37 13.82
C GLY A 57 6.21 2.98 12.76
N LEU A 58 5.70 3.90 11.95
CA LEU A 58 6.49 4.62 10.95
C LEU A 58 7.53 5.55 11.58
N VAL A 59 7.23 6.19 12.73
CA VAL A 59 8.23 6.97 13.49
C VAL A 59 9.38 6.08 13.97
N VAL A 60 9.08 4.86 14.42
CA VAL A 60 10.12 3.89 14.80
C VAL A 60 11.00 3.54 13.59
N VAL A 61 10.39 3.34 12.42
CA VAL A 61 11.13 3.12 11.16
C VAL A 61 12.04 4.30 10.82
N ASP A 62 11.54 5.54 10.92
CA ASP A 62 12.34 6.76 10.72
C ASP A 62 13.55 6.82 11.65
N ILE A 63 13.37 6.52 12.94
CA ILE A 63 14.45 6.46 13.92
C ILE A 63 15.48 5.40 13.52
N CYS A 64 15.04 4.24 13.02
CA CYS A 64 15.95 3.21 12.53
C CYS A 64 16.77 3.70 11.32
N TYR A 65 16.16 4.37 10.33
CA TYR A 65 16.89 4.95 9.20
C TYR A 65 17.87 6.05 9.63
N LEU A 66 17.47 6.91 10.56
CA LEU A 66 18.34 7.93 11.14
C LEU A 66 19.53 7.30 11.86
N PHE A 67 19.31 6.23 12.63
CA PHE A 67 20.38 5.50 13.30
C PHE A 67 21.39 4.90 12.32
N VAL A 68 20.92 4.28 11.24
CA VAL A 68 21.80 3.74 10.18
C VAL A 68 22.54 4.87 9.46
N THR A 69 21.88 6.00 9.20
CA THR A 69 22.50 7.20 8.61
C THR A 69 23.60 7.76 9.51
N LEU A 70 23.32 7.90 10.81
CA LEU A 70 24.26 8.40 11.80
C LEU A 70 25.46 7.46 11.93
N ARG A 71 25.25 6.14 11.94
CA ARG A 71 26.35 5.17 11.88
C ARG A 71 27.18 5.32 10.62
N MET A 72 26.54 5.47 9.45
CA MET A 72 27.24 5.69 8.18
C MET A 72 28.14 6.94 8.21
N LEU A 73 27.68 8.02 8.84
CA LEU A 73 28.41 9.29 8.93
C LEU A 73 29.51 9.26 10.01
N LEU A 74 29.18 8.85 11.24
CA LEU A 74 30.09 8.91 12.39
C LEU A 74 31.19 7.84 12.35
N TRP A 75 30.88 6.65 11.84
CA TRP A 75 31.87 5.58 11.77
C TRP A 75 32.78 5.71 10.56
N ARG A 76 32.48 6.61 9.63
CA ARG A 76 33.43 6.98 8.58
C ARG A 76 34.75 7.45 9.21
N ASP A 77 34.69 8.35 10.19
CA ASP A 77 35.91 8.99 10.73
C ASP A 77 36.56 8.22 11.89
N LYS A 78 35.79 7.56 12.77
CA LYS A 78 36.38 6.73 13.85
C LYS A 78 37.14 5.51 13.33
N LEU A 79 36.73 4.94 12.18
CA LEU A 79 37.45 3.84 11.55
C LEU A 79 38.74 4.28 10.84
N PHE A 80 38.84 5.54 10.42
CA PHE A 80 40.11 6.10 9.91
C PHE A 80 41.02 6.61 11.03
N GLY A 81 40.47 7.11 12.15
CA GLY A 81 41.24 7.63 13.28
C GLY A 81 41.92 6.57 14.14
N SER A 82 41.26 5.42 14.40
CA SER A 82 41.85 4.34 15.22
C SER A 82 42.95 3.55 14.49
N ALA A 83 43.10 3.76 13.17
CA ALA A 83 44.15 3.14 12.36
C ALA A 83 45.48 3.92 12.37
N PHE A 84 45.52 5.10 13.00
CA PHE A 84 46.72 5.96 13.07
C PHE A 84 47.43 5.94 14.42
N GLN A 85 46.85 5.33 15.46
CA GLN A 85 47.52 5.14 16.74
C GLN A 85 48.03 3.70 16.87
N SER A 86 49.08 3.41 16.10
CA SER A 86 49.97 2.30 16.40
C SER A 86 50.95 2.75 17.49
N GLN A 87 50.55 2.62 18.75
CA GLN A 87 51.50 2.49 19.85
C GLN A 87 50.96 1.46 20.85
N PRO A 88 51.72 0.40 21.17
CA PRO A 88 51.26 -0.66 22.05
C PRO A 88 51.53 -0.22 23.48
N ASP A 89 50.68 0.63 24.04
CA ASP A 89 50.74 0.89 25.47
C ASP A 89 49.73 -0.01 26.18
N ASN A 90 50.30 -0.95 26.93
CA ASN A 90 49.67 -1.72 27.99
C ASN A 90 48.77 -0.80 28.83
N VAL A 91 47.48 -0.82 28.53
CA VAL A 91 46.47 -0.41 29.50
C VAL A 91 45.41 -1.50 29.52
N ASP A 92 45.65 -2.47 30.39
CA ASP A 92 44.61 -3.26 31.03
C ASP A 92 43.63 -2.31 31.71
N VAL A 93 42.68 -1.76 30.95
CA VAL A 93 41.45 -1.20 31.54
C VAL A 93 40.48 -2.36 31.66
N SER A 94 40.53 -2.98 32.83
CA SER A 94 39.45 -3.76 33.42
C SER A 94 38.12 -2.99 33.27
N PHE A 95 37.37 -3.29 32.21
CA PHE A 95 35.93 -3.10 32.16
C PHE A 95 35.26 -4.44 32.49
N SER A 96 35.53 -4.93 33.72
CA SER A 96 35.02 -6.18 34.28
C SER A 96 33.63 -6.03 34.94
N TRP A 97 32.88 -4.98 34.59
CA TRP A 97 31.57 -4.69 35.19
C TRP A 97 30.50 -4.40 34.13
N MET A 98 30.24 -5.39 33.26
CA MET A 98 28.87 -5.70 32.85
C MET A 98 28.82 -7.04 32.12
N ARG A 99 27.94 -7.91 32.62
CA ARG A 99 27.44 -9.15 32.02
C ARG A 99 28.35 -10.38 32.20
N SER A 100 28.10 -11.09 33.30
CA SER A 100 28.20 -12.55 33.32
C SER A 100 27.25 -13.08 32.24
N GLU A 101 27.76 -13.29 31.02
CA GLU A 101 26.97 -13.84 29.92
C GLU A 101 26.72 -15.32 30.20
N GLY A 102 25.48 -15.67 30.54
CA GLY A 102 25.11 -17.06 30.83
C GLY A 102 25.37 -18.00 29.63
N PRO A 103 25.54 -19.32 29.87
CA PRO A 103 25.85 -20.30 28.82
C PRO A 103 24.79 -20.36 27.71
N LEU A 104 23.54 -19.95 28.03
CA LEU A 104 22.43 -19.86 27.09
C LEU A 104 22.59 -18.66 26.12
N TYR A 105 23.09 -17.52 26.62
CA TYR A 105 23.40 -16.35 25.79
C TYR A 105 24.56 -16.65 24.83
N GLN A 106 25.62 -17.31 25.31
CA GLN A 106 26.75 -17.70 24.47
C GLN A 106 26.34 -18.70 23.37
N ARG A 107 25.49 -19.69 23.70
CA ARG A 107 24.94 -20.63 22.71
C ARG A 107 24.08 -19.92 21.67
N LEU A 108 23.19 -19.02 22.08
CA LEU A 108 22.36 -18.24 21.17
C LEU A 108 23.20 -17.33 20.27
N ARG A 109 24.24 -16.70 20.82
CA ARG A 109 25.18 -15.86 20.06
C ARG A 109 25.95 -16.65 19.01
N HIS A 110 26.45 -17.84 19.35
CA HIS A 110 27.13 -18.71 18.39
C HIS A 110 26.19 -19.18 17.26
N LEU A 111 24.96 -19.58 17.60
CA LEU A 111 23.94 -19.93 16.59
C LEU A 111 23.59 -18.73 15.70
N TRP A 112 23.47 -17.53 16.30
CA TRP A 112 23.21 -16.30 15.58
C TRP A 112 24.35 -15.94 14.62
N ASP A 113 25.61 -16.07 15.07
CA ASP A 113 26.80 -15.80 14.24
C ASP A 113 26.92 -16.82 13.10
N ASP A 114 26.65 -18.11 13.36
CA ASP A 114 26.64 -19.16 12.33
C ASP A 114 25.59 -18.92 11.21
N LEU A 115 24.49 -18.25 11.55
CA LEU A 115 23.39 -17.92 10.63
C LEU A 115 23.58 -16.58 9.93
N THR A 116 24.11 -15.56 10.61
CA THR A 116 24.08 -14.18 10.13
C THR A 116 25.43 -13.62 9.69
N ALA A 117 26.55 -14.17 10.17
CA ALA A 117 27.88 -13.71 9.81
C ALA A 117 28.17 -13.92 8.31
N PHE A 118 29.01 -13.05 7.74
CA PHE A 118 29.38 -13.10 6.32
C PHE A 118 30.05 -14.42 5.93
N GLU A 119 30.79 -15.04 6.85
CA GLU A 119 31.47 -16.31 6.70
C GLU A 119 30.74 -17.47 7.41
N GLY A 120 29.51 -17.23 7.91
CA GLY A 120 28.72 -18.22 8.65
C GLY A 120 28.38 -19.46 7.81
N ARG A 121 28.46 -20.65 8.44
CA ARG A 121 28.32 -21.94 7.74
C ARG A 121 26.93 -22.14 7.14
N ASN A 122 25.88 -21.63 7.78
CA ASN A 122 24.49 -21.78 7.36
C ASN A 122 23.87 -20.50 6.78
N ARG A 123 24.68 -19.46 6.54
CA ARG A 123 24.24 -18.16 6.02
C ARG A 123 23.35 -18.27 4.78
N LYS A 124 23.74 -19.08 3.78
CA LYS A 124 22.99 -19.18 2.52
C LYS A 124 21.59 -19.77 2.73
N LYS A 125 21.45 -20.75 3.64
CA LYS A 125 20.15 -21.33 4.02
C LYS A 125 19.28 -20.31 4.77
N TRP A 126 19.89 -19.55 5.69
CA TRP A 126 19.20 -18.48 6.40
C TRP A 126 18.73 -17.37 5.46
N ASN A 127 19.56 -16.97 4.48
CA ASN A 127 19.19 -15.97 3.48
C ASN A 127 18.03 -16.45 2.61
N ALA A 128 18.04 -17.70 2.17
CA ALA A 128 16.92 -18.30 1.43
C ALA A 128 15.62 -18.34 2.25
N PHE A 129 15.71 -18.59 3.56
CA PHE A 129 14.55 -18.56 4.46
C PHE A 129 14.00 -17.14 4.65
N LEU A 130 14.86 -16.15 4.92
CA LEU A 130 14.44 -14.75 5.01
C LEU A 130 13.78 -14.28 3.71
N LYS A 131 14.31 -14.74 2.57
CA LYS A 131 13.70 -14.44 1.28
C LYS A 131 12.29 -15.00 1.12
N LEU A 132 12.06 -16.23 1.57
CA LEU A 132 10.72 -16.82 1.52
C LEU A 132 9.73 -15.98 2.32
N PHE A 133 10.16 -15.43 3.46
CA PHE A 133 9.35 -14.51 4.25
C PHE A 133 9.07 -13.21 3.52
N ASP A 134 10.06 -12.58 2.86
CA ASP A 134 9.81 -11.37 2.05
C ASP A 134 8.83 -11.65 0.92
N LEU A 135 9.03 -12.73 0.17
CA LEU A 135 8.13 -13.08 -0.93
C LEU A 135 6.72 -13.35 -0.43
N ALA A 136 6.55 -13.90 0.77
CA ALA A 136 5.24 -14.07 1.39
C ALA A 136 4.59 -12.72 1.73
N MET A 137 5.35 -11.77 2.28
CA MET A 137 4.88 -10.41 2.57
C MET A 137 4.51 -9.67 1.28
N GLU A 138 5.37 -9.71 0.26
CA GLU A 138 5.11 -9.11 -1.05
C GLU A 138 3.91 -9.78 -1.73
N THR A 139 3.76 -11.09 -1.63
CA THR A 139 2.56 -11.80 -2.14
C THR A 139 1.30 -11.35 -1.42
N ALA A 140 1.35 -11.12 -0.11
CA ALA A 140 0.21 -10.59 0.64
C ALA A 140 -0.14 -9.16 0.18
N MET A 141 0.84 -8.30 -0.06
CA MET A 141 0.64 -6.96 -0.62
C MET A 141 0.04 -7.03 -2.04
N LEU A 142 0.52 -7.94 -2.90
CA LEU A 142 -0.07 -8.16 -4.23
C LEU A 142 -1.54 -8.58 -4.13
N ARG A 143 -1.89 -9.44 -3.17
CA ARG A 143 -3.28 -9.82 -2.92
C ARG A 143 -4.13 -8.63 -2.49
N GLN A 144 -3.61 -7.74 -1.64
CA GLN A 144 -4.31 -6.51 -1.29
C GLN A 144 -4.57 -5.63 -2.52
N LEU A 145 -3.56 -5.44 -3.38
CA LEU A 145 -3.73 -4.67 -4.63
C LEU A 145 -4.79 -5.28 -5.55
N LEU A 146 -4.82 -6.61 -5.66
CA LEU A 146 -5.85 -7.32 -6.42
C LEU A 146 -7.24 -7.11 -5.79
N GLN A 147 -7.35 -7.24 -4.47
CA GLN A 147 -8.63 -7.14 -3.75
C GLN A 147 -9.19 -5.72 -3.65
N SER A 148 -8.33 -4.70 -3.57
CA SER A 148 -8.73 -3.30 -3.49
C SER A 148 -9.16 -2.72 -4.84
N GLY A 149 -8.93 -3.44 -5.94
CA GLY A 149 -9.22 -2.97 -7.30
C GLY A 149 -8.19 -1.96 -7.82
N SER A 150 -6.92 -2.07 -7.37
CA SER A 150 -5.83 -1.26 -7.90
C SER A 150 -5.75 -1.35 -9.44
N PRO A 151 -5.40 -0.25 -10.14
CA PRO A 151 -5.23 -0.22 -11.59
C PRO A 151 -4.37 -1.37 -12.09
N ALA A 152 -4.80 -1.99 -13.20
CA ALA A 152 -4.13 -3.17 -13.76
C ALA A 152 -2.64 -2.92 -14.07
N SER A 153 -2.28 -1.71 -14.51
CA SER A 153 -0.89 -1.31 -14.78
C SER A 153 0.01 -1.43 -13.55
N LEU A 154 -0.43 -0.90 -12.40
CA LEU A 154 0.29 -0.97 -11.13
C LEU A 154 0.37 -2.42 -10.63
N THR A 155 -0.74 -3.15 -10.71
CA THR A 155 -0.82 -4.54 -10.23
C THR A 155 0.05 -5.49 -11.05
N TYR A 156 0.06 -5.38 -12.38
CA TYR A 156 0.99 -6.12 -13.24
C TYR A 156 2.45 -5.72 -12.99
N GLY A 157 2.71 -4.43 -12.79
CA GLY A 157 4.04 -3.92 -12.44
C GLY A 157 4.57 -4.57 -11.15
N PHE A 158 3.73 -4.63 -10.11
CA PHE A 158 4.08 -5.26 -8.84
C PHE A 158 4.29 -6.78 -8.97
N ALA A 159 3.43 -7.48 -9.69
CA ALA A 159 3.58 -8.92 -9.92
C ALA A 159 4.85 -9.24 -10.73
N GLY A 160 5.19 -8.42 -11.72
CA GLY A 160 6.45 -8.51 -12.46
C GLY A 160 7.66 -8.27 -11.55
N PHE A 161 7.59 -7.25 -10.69
CA PHE A 161 8.61 -6.97 -9.68
C PHE A 161 8.81 -8.15 -8.70
N LEU A 162 7.73 -8.70 -8.14
CA LEU A 162 7.76 -9.88 -7.26
C LEU A 162 8.38 -11.10 -7.96
N SER A 163 8.07 -11.28 -9.24
CA SER A 163 8.64 -12.36 -10.05
C SER A 163 10.14 -12.17 -10.29
N LEU A 164 10.59 -10.95 -10.57
CA LEU A 164 12.02 -10.62 -10.67
C LEU A 164 12.74 -10.84 -9.33
N ASN A 165 12.07 -10.51 -8.22
CA ASN A 165 12.60 -10.74 -6.88
C ASN A 165 12.86 -12.23 -6.62
N ALA A 166 11.88 -13.09 -6.92
CA ALA A 166 12.04 -14.54 -6.82
C ALA A 166 13.07 -15.11 -7.82
N LEU A 167 13.14 -14.61 -9.06
CA LEU A 167 14.15 -15.00 -10.04
C LEU A 167 15.58 -14.66 -9.60
N SER A 168 15.77 -13.54 -8.89
CA SER A 168 17.08 -13.18 -8.35
C SER A 168 17.64 -14.29 -7.44
N CYS A 169 16.77 -14.98 -6.71
CA CYS A 169 17.14 -16.07 -5.82
C CYS A 169 17.49 -17.35 -6.58
N VAL A 170 16.77 -17.63 -7.68
CA VAL A 170 17.10 -18.72 -8.60
C VAL A 170 18.52 -18.55 -9.14
N VAL A 171 18.84 -17.33 -9.61
CA VAL A 171 20.16 -16.97 -10.13
C VAL A 171 21.24 -17.12 -9.06
N ASN A 172 20.96 -16.68 -7.82
CA ASN A 172 21.88 -16.83 -6.70
C ASN A 172 22.17 -18.31 -6.36
N VAL A 173 21.14 -19.16 -6.28
CA VAL A 173 21.28 -20.59 -5.95
C VAL A 173 21.97 -21.38 -7.06
N ILE A 174 21.70 -21.08 -8.33
CA ILE A 174 22.29 -21.80 -9.47
C ILE A 174 23.75 -21.42 -9.67
N THR A 175 24.05 -20.12 -9.62
CA THR A 175 25.36 -19.62 -10.02
C THR A 175 26.41 -19.92 -8.96
N ASP A 176 26.05 -19.83 -7.66
CA ASP A 176 26.94 -19.99 -6.49
C ASP A 176 28.22 -19.10 -6.49
N ARG A 177 28.36 -18.22 -7.49
CA ARG A 177 29.52 -17.33 -7.70
C ARG A 177 29.38 -15.98 -7.01
N PHE A 178 28.17 -15.60 -6.59
CA PHE A 178 27.97 -14.29 -5.99
C PHE A 178 28.64 -14.22 -4.62
N SER A 179 29.25 -13.06 -4.36
CA SER A 179 29.78 -12.77 -3.03
C SER A 179 28.64 -12.56 -2.05
N ALA A 180 28.90 -12.79 -0.76
CA ALA A 180 27.93 -12.52 0.29
C ALA A 180 27.42 -11.07 0.28
N LEU A 181 28.27 -10.12 -0.10
CA LEU A 181 27.92 -8.71 -0.23
C LEU A 181 26.96 -8.48 -1.40
N THR A 182 27.24 -9.09 -2.56
CA THR A 182 26.41 -8.95 -3.76
C THR A 182 25.00 -9.49 -3.54
N GLU A 183 24.88 -10.64 -2.88
CA GLU A 183 23.56 -11.23 -2.56
C GLU A 183 22.74 -10.31 -1.64
N ILE A 184 23.33 -9.83 -0.54
CA ILE A 184 22.64 -8.95 0.42
C ILE A 184 22.30 -7.60 -0.22
N PHE A 185 23.15 -7.10 -1.13
CA PHE A 185 22.88 -5.88 -1.87
C PHE A 185 21.67 -6.03 -2.80
N ILE A 186 21.61 -7.12 -3.58
CA ILE A 186 20.46 -7.41 -4.46
C ILE A 186 19.19 -7.49 -3.62
N ASP A 187 19.20 -8.25 -2.53
CA ASP A 187 18.05 -8.38 -1.62
C ASP A 187 17.62 -7.02 -1.05
N SER A 188 18.58 -6.18 -0.65
CA SER A 188 18.29 -4.83 -0.15
C SER A 188 17.70 -3.89 -1.20
N VAL A 189 18.03 -4.08 -2.48
CA VAL A 189 17.43 -3.28 -3.58
C VAL A 189 15.98 -3.68 -3.78
N PHE A 190 15.64 -4.96 -3.75
CA PHE A 190 14.24 -5.40 -3.82
C PHE A 190 13.44 -4.90 -2.62
N ASP A 191 13.95 -5.00 -1.39
CA ASP A 191 13.23 -4.49 -0.22
C ASP A 191 13.02 -2.97 -0.30
N LEU A 192 14.01 -2.22 -0.80
CA LEU A 192 13.87 -0.77 -1.06
C LEU A 192 12.76 -0.49 -2.08
N CYS A 193 12.75 -1.25 -3.18
CA CYS A 193 11.74 -1.10 -4.22
C CYS A 193 10.34 -1.35 -3.67
N ALA A 194 10.15 -2.42 -2.90
CA ALA A 194 8.85 -2.78 -2.33
C ALA A 194 8.38 -1.76 -1.27
N ALA A 195 9.25 -1.39 -0.33
CA ALA A 195 8.89 -0.56 0.82
C ALA A 195 8.77 0.94 0.48
N VAL A 196 9.52 1.43 -0.51
CA VAL A 196 9.67 2.87 -0.80
C VAL A 196 9.30 3.20 -2.24
N LEU A 197 9.96 2.59 -3.23
CA LEU A 197 9.82 3.05 -4.62
C LEU A 197 8.44 2.74 -5.21
N PHE A 198 7.88 1.57 -4.96
CA PHE A 198 6.58 1.20 -5.49
C PHE A 198 5.45 2.08 -4.92
N PRO A 199 5.37 2.33 -3.60
CA PRO A 199 4.47 3.33 -3.04
C PRO A 199 4.62 4.75 -3.63
N ILE A 200 5.86 5.20 -3.90
CA ILE A 200 6.11 6.49 -4.58
C ILE A 200 5.53 6.44 -6.01
N VAL A 201 5.77 5.36 -6.75
CA VAL A 201 5.25 5.18 -8.11
C VAL A 201 3.72 5.21 -8.12
N THR A 202 3.04 4.64 -7.11
CA THR A 202 1.59 4.74 -6.97
C THR A 202 1.12 6.20 -6.83
N LEU A 203 1.81 7.03 -6.03
CA LEU A 203 1.46 8.46 -5.94
C LEU A 203 1.74 9.23 -7.23
N VAL A 204 2.85 8.91 -7.91
CA VAL A 204 3.16 9.52 -9.22
C VAL A 204 2.11 9.14 -10.25
N TYR A 205 1.68 7.89 -10.26
CA TYR A 205 0.58 7.44 -11.11
C TYR A 205 -0.69 8.23 -10.83
N CYS A 206 -1.06 8.36 -9.55
CA CYS A 206 -2.21 9.17 -9.13
C CYS A 206 -2.11 10.61 -9.66
N TYR A 207 -0.98 11.28 -9.44
CA TYR A 207 -0.74 12.66 -9.85
C TYR A 207 -0.95 12.91 -11.35
N TYR A 208 -0.62 11.94 -12.21
CA TYR A 208 -0.76 12.07 -13.66
C TYR A 208 -2.12 11.58 -14.21
N ASN A 209 -2.96 10.94 -13.41
CA ASN A 209 -4.25 10.38 -13.84
C ASN A 209 -5.45 11.10 -13.20
N PHE A 210 -5.23 12.21 -12.51
CA PHE A 210 -6.29 13.05 -11.98
C PHE A 210 -6.21 14.43 -12.62
N ASP A 211 -7.31 14.87 -13.22
CA ASP A 211 -7.45 16.22 -13.74
C ASP A 211 -8.71 16.90 -13.18
N LEU A 212 -8.59 18.19 -12.87
CA LEU A 212 -9.69 19.02 -12.42
C LEU A 212 -9.76 20.24 -13.33
N ASP A 213 -10.86 20.37 -14.06
CA ASP A 213 -11.11 21.55 -14.90
C ASP A 213 -11.48 22.76 -14.03
N ARG A 214 -10.45 23.52 -13.66
CA ARG A 214 -10.56 24.70 -12.80
C ARG A 214 -11.27 25.85 -13.50
N GLU A 215 -11.13 25.97 -14.83
CA GLU A 215 -11.73 27.07 -15.60
C GLU A 215 -13.25 26.87 -15.69
N VAL A 216 -13.68 25.64 -15.96
CA VAL A 216 -15.09 25.28 -15.95
C VAL A 216 -15.69 25.50 -14.57
N TYR A 217 -15.06 24.99 -13.50
CA TYR A 217 -15.54 25.18 -12.13
C TYR A 217 -15.73 26.67 -11.77
N LEU A 218 -14.73 27.52 -12.07
CA LEU A 218 -14.82 28.96 -11.79
C LEU A 218 -15.97 29.64 -12.54
N THR A 219 -16.24 29.21 -13.78
CA THR A 219 -17.37 29.72 -14.56
C THR A 219 -18.70 29.36 -13.92
N TYR A 220 -18.87 28.12 -13.46
CA TYR A 220 -20.09 27.68 -12.78
C TYR A 220 -20.28 28.37 -11.43
N LEU A 221 -19.21 28.56 -10.65
CA LEU A 221 -19.24 29.26 -9.36
C LEU A 221 -19.77 30.69 -9.50
N GLU A 222 -19.44 31.39 -10.60
CA GLU A 222 -19.94 32.74 -10.88
C GLU A 222 -21.44 32.77 -11.20
N LYS A 223 -21.97 31.71 -11.81
CA LYS A 223 -23.36 31.67 -12.31
C LYS A 223 -24.35 31.09 -11.30
N LEU A 224 -23.92 30.19 -10.43
CA LEU A 224 -24.83 29.44 -9.56
C LEU A 224 -25.02 30.12 -8.19
N PRO A 225 -26.23 30.07 -7.62
CA PRO A 225 -26.49 30.60 -6.29
C PRO A 225 -25.75 29.79 -5.21
N PRO A 226 -25.25 30.42 -4.14
CA PRO A 226 -24.52 29.73 -3.09
C PRO A 226 -25.39 28.68 -2.39
N GLY A 227 -24.80 27.52 -2.07
CA GLY A 227 -25.43 26.45 -1.30
C GLY A 227 -26.00 25.29 -2.12
N SER A 228 -25.81 25.27 -3.44
CA SER A 228 -26.17 24.13 -4.28
C SER A 228 -25.05 23.06 -4.31
N PHE A 229 -25.37 21.80 -4.64
CA PHE A 229 -24.37 20.73 -4.76
C PHE A 229 -23.26 21.09 -5.77
N GLU A 230 -23.64 21.80 -6.82
CA GLU A 230 -22.78 22.28 -7.90
C GLU A 230 -21.89 23.46 -7.48
N HIS A 231 -21.86 23.83 -6.19
CA HIS A 231 -20.81 24.68 -5.60
C HIS A 231 -19.62 23.88 -5.08
N LEU A 232 -19.71 22.56 -5.03
CA LEU A 232 -18.60 21.70 -4.60
C LEU A 232 -17.68 21.44 -5.79
N ALA A 233 -16.40 21.82 -5.70
CA ALA A 233 -15.45 21.62 -6.78
C ALA A 233 -15.31 20.16 -7.17
N ARG A 234 -15.41 19.24 -6.20
CA ARG A 234 -15.36 17.80 -6.46
C ARG A 234 -16.44 17.31 -7.42
N SER A 235 -17.58 17.99 -7.56
CA SER A 235 -18.63 17.57 -8.51
C SER A 235 -18.26 17.81 -9.97
N PHE A 236 -17.24 18.63 -10.23
CA PHE A 236 -16.74 18.96 -11.58
C PHE A 236 -15.55 18.11 -12.01
N ALA A 237 -14.91 17.40 -11.09
CA ALA A 237 -13.93 16.39 -11.43
C ALA A 237 -14.62 15.08 -11.81
N ASP A 238 -13.96 14.29 -12.66
CA ASP A 238 -14.43 12.96 -13.00
C ASP A 238 -14.47 12.09 -11.73
N GLN A 239 -15.67 11.63 -11.37
CA GLN A 239 -15.87 10.82 -10.17
C GLN A 239 -15.12 9.48 -10.26
N SER A 240 -14.88 8.99 -11.47
CA SER A 240 -14.09 7.78 -11.69
C SER A 240 -12.63 7.99 -11.34
N GLU A 241 -12.04 9.12 -11.75
CA GLU A 241 -10.67 9.51 -11.38
C GLU A 241 -10.55 9.78 -9.88
N ILE A 242 -11.53 10.44 -9.27
CA ILE A 242 -11.58 10.63 -7.81
C ILE A 242 -11.62 9.27 -7.10
N ALA A 243 -12.46 8.35 -7.54
CA ALA A 243 -12.56 7.01 -6.94
C ALA A 243 -11.26 6.24 -7.06
N LEU A 244 -10.63 6.23 -8.24
CA LEU A 244 -9.34 5.58 -8.46
C LEU A 244 -8.23 6.23 -7.62
N PHE A 245 -8.21 7.56 -7.52
CA PHE A 245 -7.27 8.25 -6.64
C PHE A 245 -7.46 7.80 -5.19
N ARG A 246 -8.70 7.84 -4.68
CA ARG A 246 -9.01 7.48 -3.29
C ARG A 246 -8.58 6.05 -2.97
N VAL A 247 -8.89 5.09 -3.84
CA VAL A 247 -8.48 3.68 -3.66
C VAL A 247 -6.96 3.53 -3.58
N ASN A 248 -6.23 4.15 -4.50
CA ASN A 248 -4.77 4.06 -4.53
C ASN A 248 -4.14 4.78 -3.35
N PHE A 249 -4.64 5.96 -2.99
CA PHE A 249 -4.15 6.74 -1.87
C PHE A 249 -4.43 6.05 -0.53
N ASP A 250 -5.61 5.47 -0.36
CA ASP A 250 -5.98 4.71 0.84
C ASP A 250 -5.17 3.42 0.95
N SER A 251 -4.81 2.78 -0.18
CA SER A 251 -3.86 1.67 -0.21
C SER A 251 -2.44 2.02 0.25
N LEU A 252 -2.13 3.30 0.52
CA LEU A 252 -0.86 3.71 1.13
C LEU A 252 -0.95 3.83 2.65
N ARG A 253 -2.16 3.85 3.19
CA ARG A 253 -2.45 4.07 4.60
C ARG A 253 -2.41 2.77 5.37
N ILE A 254 -2.32 2.89 6.70
CA ILE A 254 -2.41 1.78 7.63
C ILE A 254 -3.81 1.85 8.26
N ASP A 255 -4.75 1.13 7.66
CA ASP A 255 -6.15 1.02 8.09
C ASP A 255 -6.48 -0.36 8.67
N SER A 256 -5.62 -1.36 8.45
CA SER A 256 -5.76 -2.73 8.96
C SER A 256 -4.51 -3.22 9.72
N LEU A 257 -4.69 -4.25 10.55
CA LEU A 257 -3.57 -4.91 11.24
C LEU A 257 -2.60 -5.58 10.26
N LEU A 258 -3.12 -6.03 9.12
CA LEU A 258 -2.31 -6.65 8.07
C LEU A 258 -1.47 -5.57 7.37
N ASP A 259 -2.04 -4.40 7.08
CA ASP A 259 -1.29 -3.24 6.55
C ASP A 259 -0.20 -2.79 7.50
N PHE A 260 -0.53 -2.71 8.80
CA PHE A 260 0.46 -2.39 9.83
C PHE A 260 1.61 -3.40 9.80
N ALA A 261 1.29 -4.70 9.83
CA ALA A 261 2.30 -5.75 9.83
C ALA A 261 3.17 -5.68 8.57
N LEU A 262 2.58 -5.60 7.37
CA LEU A 262 3.30 -5.60 6.10
C LEU A 262 4.19 -4.36 5.95
N ARG A 263 3.64 -3.16 6.13
CA ARG A 263 4.41 -1.92 5.88
C ARG A 263 5.56 -1.74 6.87
N ILE A 264 5.33 -2.02 8.15
CA ILE A 264 6.36 -1.90 9.17
C ILE A 264 7.43 -2.99 8.97
N SER A 265 7.03 -4.24 8.76
CA SER A 265 8.00 -5.34 8.57
C SER A 265 8.85 -5.18 7.30
N MET A 266 8.26 -4.76 6.17
CA MET A 266 9.01 -4.50 4.93
C MET A 266 10.05 -3.40 5.12
N ASN A 267 9.68 -2.27 5.75
CA ASN A 267 10.60 -1.18 6.05
C ASN A 267 11.72 -1.60 7.02
N LEU A 268 11.39 -2.34 8.08
CA LEU A 268 12.39 -2.85 9.02
C LEU A 268 13.33 -3.87 8.37
N THR A 269 12.82 -4.72 7.48
CA THR A 269 13.62 -5.69 6.72
C THR A 269 14.61 -4.98 5.81
N PHE A 270 14.15 -3.97 5.04
CA PHE A 270 15.03 -3.11 4.27
C PHE A 270 16.10 -2.46 5.15
N CYS A 271 15.71 -1.83 6.27
CA CYS A 271 16.63 -1.15 7.17
C CYS A 271 17.73 -2.11 7.69
N TYR A 272 17.34 -3.31 8.11
CA TYR A 272 18.26 -4.35 8.55
C TYR A 272 19.22 -4.79 7.44
N ARG A 273 18.73 -5.06 6.22
CA ARG A 273 19.59 -5.48 5.10
C ARG A 273 20.52 -4.37 4.66
N PHE A 274 20.03 -3.13 4.60
CA PHE A 274 20.84 -1.97 4.26
C PHE A 274 21.96 -1.74 5.28
N GLU A 275 21.68 -1.89 6.58
CA GLU A 275 22.71 -1.83 7.61
C GLU A 275 23.78 -2.93 7.40
N ARG A 276 23.37 -4.14 7.03
CA ARG A 276 24.31 -5.22 6.71
C ARG A 276 25.17 -4.90 5.49
N VAL A 277 24.60 -4.33 4.43
CA VAL A 277 25.37 -3.85 3.26
C VAL A 277 26.42 -2.83 3.71
N LEU A 278 26.02 -1.85 4.52
CA LEU A 278 26.93 -0.82 5.02
C LEU A 278 28.09 -1.44 5.83
N ARG A 279 27.79 -2.33 6.77
CA ARG A 279 28.80 -3.04 7.56
C ARG A 279 29.71 -3.89 6.67
N ALA A 280 29.17 -4.53 5.64
CA ALA A 280 29.94 -5.33 4.67
C ALA A 280 30.95 -4.47 3.91
N ILE A 281 30.50 -3.34 3.35
CA ILE A 281 31.35 -2.42 2.57
C ILE A 281 32.48 -1.86 3.43
N VAL A 282 32.17 -1.52 4.68
CA VAL A 282 33.17 -1.04 5.64
C VAL A 282 34.20 -2.14 5.94
N TRP A 283 33.72 -3.36 6.20
CA TRP A 283 34.59 -4.50 6.48
C TRP A 283 35.50 -4.85 5.30
N THR A 284 34.99 -4.88 4.07
CA THR A 284 35.78 -5.20 2.87
C THR A 284 36.85 -4.14 2.63
N ARG A 285 36.52 -2.85 2.71
CA ARG A 285 37.51 -1.76 2.59
C ARG A 285 38.61 -1.84 3.65
N HIS A 286 38.23 -2.14 4.89
CA HIS A 286 39.19 -2.31 5.98
C HIS A 286 40.12 -3.51 5.74
N ARG A 287 39.56 -4.64 5.31
CA ARG A 287 40.34 -5.84 4.98
C ARG A 287 41.29 -5.61 3.81
N GLU A 288 40.87 -4.90 2.77
CA GLU A 288 41.74 -4.51 1.64
C GLU A 288 42.90 -3.62 2.09
N LEU A 289 42.64 -2.63 2.95
CA LEU A 289 43.69 -1.77 3.53
C LEU A 289 44.71 -2.57 4.37
N ILE A 290 44.25 -3.55 5.16
CA ILE A 290 45.13 -4.42 5.95
C ILE A 290 45.94 -5.36 5.05
N ILE A 291 45.31 -5.97 4.04
CA ILE A 291 45.98 -6.88 3.10
C ILE A 291 47.03 -6.13 2.25
N HIS A 292 46.78 -4.86 1.91
CA HIS A 292 47.80 -4.03 1.26
C HIS A 292 49.01 -3.73 2.16
N ARG A 293 48.85 -3.76 3.51
CA ARG A 293 49.93 -3.47 4.47
C ARG A 293 50.63 -4.72 5.03
N LEU A 294 49.97 -5.89 5.06
CA LEU A 294 50.51 -7.15 5.57
C LEU A 294 50.64 -8.17 4.42
N ARG A 295 51.83 -8.79 4.25
CA ARG A 295 52.09 -9.84 3.25
C ARG A 295 50.94 -10.86 3.22
N PRO A 296 50.53 -11.35 2.04
CA PRO A 296 49.30 -12.09 1.87
C PRO A 296 49.40 -13.45 2.60
N ALA A 297 48.85 -13.52 3.82
CA ALA A 297 48.53 -14.79 4.42
C ALA A 297 47.44 -15.43 3.55
N LYS A 298 47.59 -16.72 3.20
CA LYS A 298 46.56 -17.50 2.51
C LYS A 298 45.28 -17.46 3.35
N ILE A 299 44.34 -16.60 3.00
CA ILE A 299 43.03 -16.58 3.62
C ILE A 299 42.23 -17.73 3.02
N THR A 300 42.17 -18.83 3.76
CA THR A 300 41.27 -19.95 3.47
C THR A 300 39.84 -19.45 3.57
N ARG A 301 39.09 -19.44 2.46
CA ARG A 301 37.66 -19.13 2.47
C ARG A 301 36.94 -20.20 3.29
N ALA A 302 36.18 -19.80 4.30
CA ALA A 302 35.31 -20.69 5.04
C ALA A 302 34.32 -21.38 4.08
N SER A 303 34.19 -22.70 4.19
CA SER A 303 33.26 -23.49 3.38
C SER A 303 31.83 -23.25 3.86
N GLN A 304 31.01 -22.61 3.04
CA GLN A 304 29.59 -22.37 3.31
C GLN A 304 28.75 -23.54 2.82
N ASN A 305 27.75 -23.97 3.59
CA ASN A 305 26.80 -24.98 3.16
C ASN A 305 25.96 -24.42 2.00
N SER A 306 26.00 -25.07 0.85
CA SER A 306 25.19 -24.69 -0.30
C SER A 306 23.70 -24.91 -0.03
N VAL A 307 22.88 -24.13 -0.73
CA VAL A 307 21.43 -24.32 -0.72
C VAL A 307 21.10 -25.50 -1.66
N PRO A 308 20.24 -26.45 -1.25
CA PRO A 308 19.80 -27.51 -2.14
C PRO A 308 19.23 -26.95 -3.45
N LYS A 309 19.74 -27.43 -4.60
CA LYS A 309 19.32 -26.96 -5.93
C LYS A 309 17.83 -27.15 -6.20
N GLY A 310 17.18 -28.09 -5.52
CA GLY A 310 15.72 -28.30 -5.59
C GLY A 310 14.90 -27.08 -5.12
N ILE A 311 15.47 -26.23 -4.25
CA ILE A 311 14.80 -25.00 -3.80
C ILE A 311 14.64 -24.00 -4.95
N SER A 312 15.54 -23.99 -5.94
CA SER A 312 15.39 -23.16 -7.14
C SER A 312 14.11 -23.49 -7.91
N ALA A 313 13.72 -24.76 -7.98
CA ALA A 313 12.46 -25.15 -8.63
C ALA A 313 11.24 -24.55 -7.91
N GLY A 314 11.29 -24.44 -6.58
CA GLY A 314 10.26 -23.78 -5.78
C GLY A 314 10.13 -22.28 -6.12
N PHE A 315 11.25 -21.56 -6.19
CA PHE A 315 11.22 -20.14 -6.58
C PHE A 315 10.74 -19.93 -8.02
N VAL A 316 11.13 -20.80 -8.96
CA VAL A 316 10.59 -20.77 -10.34
C VAL A 316 9.08 -21.00 -10.34
N ALA A 317 8.58 -21.97 -9.57
CA ALA A 317 7.15 -22.21 -9.44
C ALA A 317 6.40 -20.99 -8.86
N ILE A 318 6.99 -20.29 -7.88
CA ILE A 318 6.44 -19.04 -7.34
C ILE A 318 6.31 -17.97 -8.44
N CYS A 319 7.34 -17.77 -9.27
CA CYS A 319 7.28 -16.80 -10.37
C CYS A 319 6.11 -17.09 -11.32
N PHE A 320 5.99 -18.35 -11.77
CA PHE A 320 4.91 -18.74 -12.66
C PHE A 320 3.54 -18.61 -12.00
N ALA A 321 3.42 -19.03 -10.73
CA ALA A 321 2.18 -18.94 -9.98
C ALA A 321 1.72 -17.47 -9.84
N VAL A 322 2.62 -16.56 -9.45
CA VAL A 322 2.34 -15.13 -9.28
C VAL A 322 1.87 -14.49 -10.59
N LEU A 323 2.61 -14.71 -11.69
CA LEU A 323 2.25 -14.12 -12.98
C LEU A 323 0.94 -14.68 -13.52
N LEU A 324 0.77 -16.01 -13.46
CA LEU A 324 -0.44 -16.67 -13.94
C LEU A 324 -1.65 -16.26 -13.11
N SER A 325 -1.56 -16.30 -11.78
CA SER A 325 -2.68 -15.95 -10.91
C SER A 325 -3.08 -14.48 -11.08
N THR A 326 -2.11 -13.57 -11.21
CA THR A 326 -2.36 -12.15 -11.43
C THR A 326 -3.03 -11.92 -12.78
N HIS A 327 -2.49 -12.54 -13.84
CA HIS A 327 -3.04 -12.39 -15.17
C HIS A 327 -4.47 -12.94 -15.27
N LYS A 328 -4.72 -14.14 -14.73
CA LYS A 328 -6.06 -14.72 -14.69
C LYS A 328 -7.03 -13.89 -13.86
N ALA A 329 -6.63 -13.46 -12.67
CA ALA A 329 -7.49 -12.63 -11.83
C ALA A 329 -7.93 -11.33 -12.51
N ILE A 330 -7.00 -10.64 -13.18
CA ILE A 330 -7.31 -9.39 -13.89
C ILE A 330 -8.12 -9.66 -15.16
N ALA A 331 -7.75 -10.68 -15.95
CA ALA A 331 -8.43 -10.99 -17.20
C ALA A 331 -9.88 -11.43 -17.00
N ASP A 332 -10.12 -12.33 -16.03
CA ASP A 332 -11.45 -12.88 -15.76
C ASP A 332 -12.36 -11.77 -15.18
N SER A 333 -11.88 -11.03 -14.18
CA SER A 333 -12.68 -9.93 -13.58
C SER A 333 -12.98 -8.81 -14.59
N LYS A 334 -12.02 -8.47 -15.46
CA LYS A 334 -12.25 -7.50 -16.54
C LYS A 334 -13.32 -7.98 -17.52
N ALA A 335 -13.32 -9.27 -17.86
CA ALA A 335 -14.30 -9.84 -18.78
C ALA A 335 -15.72 -9.81 -18.17
N LEU A 336 -15.85 -10.11 -16.88
CA LEU A 336 -17.13 -10.03 -16.17
C LEU A 336 -17.68 -8.62 -16.04
N CYS A 337 -16.81 -7.64 -15.77
CA CYS A 337 -17.23 -6.26 -15.53
C CYS A 337 -17.32 -5.41 -16.81
N ALA A 338 -16.80 -5.90 -17.95
CA ALA A 338 -16.87 -5.20 -19.24
C ALA A 338 -18.30 -4.78 -19.68
N PRO A 339 -19.38 -5.55 -19.41
CA PRO A 339 -20.75 -5.14 -19.71
C PRO A 339 -21.29 -4.01 -18.82
N HIS A 340 -20.59 -3.66 -17.74
CA HIS A 340 -21.04 -2.72 -16.70
C HIS A 340 -20.05 -1.57 -16.52
N PRO A 341 -20.04 -0.58 -17.44
CA PRO A 341 -19.12 0.57 -17.35
C PRO A 341 -19.33 1.43 -16.09
N GLU A 342 -20.50 1.34 -15.45
CA GLU A 342 -20.80 2.03 -14.20
C GLU A 342 -20.02 1.44 -13.00
N CYS A 343 -19.50 0.21 -13.14
CA CYS A 343 -18.57 -0.36 -12.17
C CYS A 343 -17.15 0.14 -12.43
N VAL A 344 -16.83 1.30 -11.88
CA VAL A 344 -15.53 1.96 -12.09
C VAL A 344 -14.38 1.19 -11.44
N VAL A 345 -14.60 0.67 -10.22
CA VAL A 345 -13.58 -0.09 -9.49
C VAL A 345 -14.15 -1.44 -9.10
N TYR A 346 -13.42 -2.51 -9.41
CA TYR A 346 -13.78 -3.89 -9.11
C TYR A 346 -12.57 -4.66 -8.60
N ALA A 347 -12.81 -5.67 -7.76
CA ALA A 347 -11.76 -6.54 -7.25
C ALA A 347 -11.29 -7.51 -8.32
N HIS A 348 -9.97 -7.70 -8.44
CA HIS A 348 -9.38 -8.68 -9.35
C HIS A 348 -9.36 -10.06 -8.68
N ARG A 349 -10.26 -10.94 -9.09
CA ARG A 349 -10.40 -12.31 -8.59
C ARG A 349 -10.19 -13.32 -9.70
N TRP A 350 -9.41 -14.35 -9.41
CA TRP A 350 -9.31 -15.49 -10.31
C TRP A 350 -10.55 -16.36 -10.08
N GLU A 351 -11.40 -16.38 -11.08
CA GLU A 351 -12.71 -17.00 -10.99
C GLU A 351 -12.63 -18.53 -11.08
N THR A 352 -13.42 -19.19 -10.23
CA THR A 352 -13.67 -20.63 -10.34
C THR A 352 -15.17 -20.97 -10.37
N ASN A 353 -16.09 -20.10 -9.92
CA ASN A 353 -17.53 -20.41 -9.84
C ASN A 353 -18.52 -19.22 -9.85
N ASP A 354 -18.11 -17.96 -9.60
CA ASP A 354 -19.05 -16.82 -9.58
C ASP A 354 -19.24 -16.26 -11.00
N GLU A 355 -20.46 -15.85 -11.37
CA GLU A 355 -20.77 -15.23 -12.68
C GLU A 355 -21.01 -13.72 -12.55
N GLN A 356 -20.78 -13.15 -11.36
CA GLN A 356 -21.14 -11.77 -11.02
C GLN A 356 -19.91 -10.88 -11.00
N CYS A 357 -19.99 -9.70 -11.63
CA CYS A 357 -18.93 -8.70 -11.58
C CYS A 357 -18.60 -8.34 -10.11
N PRO A 358 -17.35 -8.52 -9.65
CA PRO A 358 -16.94 -8.24 -8.27
C PRO A 358 -16.76 -6.73 -8.03
N CYS A 359 -17.83 -5.97 -8.18
CA CYS A 359 -17.82 -4.51 -8.13
C CYS A 359 -17.58 -3.97 -6.71
N LEU A 360 -16.67 -3.01 -6.59
CA LEU A 360 -16.34 -2.32 -5.33
C LEU A 360 -16.91 -0.90 -5.30
N ILE A 361 -16.89 -0.19 -6.42
CA ILE A 361 -17.38 1.20 -6.53
C ILE A 361 -18.28 1.31 -7.76
N LEU A 362 -19.55 1.61 -7.52
CA LEU A 362 -20.54 1.89 -8.56
C LEU A 362 -20.75 3.39 -8.69
N ILE A 363 -20.59 3.90 -9.91
CA ILE A 363 -20.83 5.31 -10.26
C ILE A 363 -21.73 5.35 -11.49
N ASP A 364 -22.99 5.73 -11.32
CA ASP A 364 -23.93 6.02 -12.42
C ASP A 364 -24.45 7.45 -12.27
N ILE A 365 -23.80 8.36 -13.00
CA ILE A 365 -23.98 9.80 -12.85
C ILE A 365 -24.33 10.41 -14.21
N ASP A 366 -25.29 11.32 -14.20
CA ASP A 366 -25.50 12.29 -15.27
C ASP A 366 -25.20 13.69 -14.76
N THR A 367 -24.08 14.28 -15.16
CA THR A 367 -23.74 15.64 -14.72
C THR A 367 -24.48 16.71 -15.51
N GLU A 368 -24.86 16.44 -16.77
CA GLU A 368 -25.39 17.45 -17.69
C GLU A 368 -26.57 16.90 -18.54
N PRO A 369 -27.77 16.73 -17.94
CA PRO A 369 -28.96 16.40 -18.71
C PRO A 369 -29.24 17.52 -19.72
N LYS A 370 -29.18 17.18 -21.02
CA LYS A 370 -29.18 18.18 -22.11
C LYS A 370 -30.57 18.70 -22.43
N THR A 371 -31.60 17.93 -22.11
CA THR A 371 -32.98 18.28 -22.40
C THR A 371 -33.86 18.24 -21.16
N TYR A 372 -34.91 19.07 -21.15
CA TYR A 372 -35.93 19.04 -20.10
C TYR A 372 -36.63 17.67 -20.01
N GLN A 373 -36.74 16.95 -21.13
CA GLN A 373 -37.38 15.63 -21.18
C GLN A 373 -36.51 14.55 -20.51
N GLU A 374 -35.19 14.56 -20.76
CA GLU A 374 -34.21 13.72 -20.06
C GLU A 374 -34.17 14.05 -18.58
N TRP A 375 -34.22 15.35 -18.23
CA TRP A 375 -34.35 15.77 -16.84
C TRP A 375 -35.59 15.16 -16.21
N LEU A 376 -36.78 15.30 -16.80
CA LEU A 376 -38.02 14.78 -16.23
C LEU A 376 -38.07 13.26 -16.14
N ASN A 377 -37.55 12.55 -17.14
CA ASN A 377 -37.58 11.08 -17.24
C ASN A 377 -36.15 10.51 -17.28
N PRO A 378 -35.42 10.53 -16.15
CA PRO A 378 -34.07 10.00 -16.10
C PRO A 378 -34.07 8.48 -16.24
N VAL A 379 -32.95 7.94 -16.71
CA VAL A 379 -32.75 6.49 -16.86
C VAL A 379 -32.87 5.79 -15.51
N ASP A 380 -33.58 4.66 -15.47
CA ASP A 380 -33.70 3.82 -14.28
C ASP A 380 -32.39 3.07 -13.98
N ALA A 381 -31.91 3.22 -12.76
CA ALA A 381 -30.69 2.59 -12.26
C ALA A 381 -30.95 1.28 -11.49
N TYR A 382 -32.22 0.91 -11.23
CA TYR A 382 -32.56 -0.20 -10.34
C TYR A 382 -31.89 -1.52 -10.75
N ASP A 383 -32.04 -1.94 -12.01
CA ASP A 383 -31.48 -3.20 -12.49
C ASP A 383 -29.95 -3.21 -12.50
N LYS A 384 -29.32 -2.06 -12.75
CA LYS A 384 -27.87 -1.91 -12.70
C LYS A 384 -27.35 -2.07 -11.27
N VAL A 385 -27.93 -1.34 -10.32
CA VAL A 385 -27.57 -1.41 -8.90
C VAL A 385 -27.82 -2.82 -8.37
N LYS A 386 -28.95 -3.43 -8.72
CA LYS A 386 -29.29 -4.81 -8.37
C LYS A 386 -28.22 -5.80 -8.83
N THR A 387 -27.82 -5.70 -10.10
CA THR A 387 -26.84 -6.62 -10.70
C THR A 387 -25.46 -6.46 -10.07
N LEU A 388 -24.98 -5.23 -9.93
CA LEU A 388 -23.65 -4.92 -9.40
C LEU A 388 -23.54 -5.12 -7.87
N ALA A 389 -24.64 -4.98 -7.14
CA ALA A 389 -24.70 -5.35 -5.72
C ALA A 389 -24.78 -6.87 -5.50
N GLY A 390 -25.04 -7.66 -6.55
CA GLY A 390 -25.25 -9.10 -6.47
C GLY A 390 -24.13 -9.86 -5.76
N ALA A 391 -22.88 -9.46 -6.05
CA ALA A 391 -21.66 -10.04 -5.48
C ALA A 391 -21.45 -9.67 -3.99
N GLY A 392 -22.14 -8.65 -3.47
CA GLY A 392 -22.03 -8.23 -2.08
C GLY A 392 -20.72 -7.52 -1.72
N LEU A 393 -19.98 -7.00 -2.70
CA LEU A 393 -18.65 -6.39 -2.51
C LEU A 393 -18.65 -4.86 -2.58
N LEU A 394 -19.80 -4.22 -2.84
CA LEU A 394 -19.85 -2.77 -2.97
C LEU A 394 -19.43 -2.08 -1.67
N THR A 395 -18.51 -1.13 -1.81
CA THR A 395 -17.99 -0.25 -0.75
C THR A 395 -18.45 1.19 -0.92
N SER A 396 -18.77 1.60 -2.16
CA SER A 396 -19.30 2.93 -2.49
C SER A 396 -20.35 2.84 -3.60
N LEU A 397 -21.46 3.56 -3.40
CA LEU A 397 -22.55 3.69 -4.36
C LEU A 397 -22.82 5.17 -4.62
N GLN A 398 -22.60 5.63 -5.86
CA GLN A 398 -22.90 6.99 -6.30
C GLN A 398 -23.89 6.95 -7.47
N VAL A 399 -25.05 7.58 -7.26
CA VAL A 399 -26.11 7.66 -8.25
C VAL A 399 -26.62 9.09 -8.30
N ILE A 400 -26.44 9.77 -9.43
CA ILE A 400 -26.83 11.19 -9.58
C ILE A 400 -27.63 11.36 -10.87
N ASN A 401 -28.77 12.06 -10.81
CA ASN A 401 -29.64 12.31 -11.96
C ASN A 401 -30.10 11.02 -12.68
N ARG A 402 -30.28 9.94 -11.92
CA ARG A 402 -30.85 8.65 -12.38
C ARG A 402 -32.06 8.30 -11.53
N GLN A 403 -33.03 7.58 -12.08
CA GLN A 403 -34.18 7.15 -11.29
C GLN A 403 -33.79 5.95 -10.41
N LEU A 404 -33.99 6.07 -9.10
CA LEU A 404 -33.86 4.95 -8.15
C LEU A 404 -34.89 5.10 -7.03
N LEU A 405 -36.13 4.66 -7.32
CA LEU A 405 -37.28 4.86 -6.43
C LEU A 405 -37.13 4.11 -5.10
N THR A 406 -36.60 2.88 -5.17
CA THR A 406 -36.39 1.98 -4.05
C THR A 406 -35.03 1.30 -4.17
N TRP A 407 -34.44 0.92 -3.05
CA TRP A 407 -33.15 0.24 -3.04
C TRP A 407 -33.33 -1.26 -3.26
N PRO A 408 -32.56 -1.90 -4.14
CA PRO A 408 -32.64 -3.34 -4.35
C PRO A 408 -32.16 -4.10 -3.10
N ASP A 409 -32.79 -5.25 -2.82
CA ASP A 409 -32.47 -6.09 -1.65
C ASP A 409 -31.05 -6.66 -1.68
N GLU A 410 -30.44 -6.77 -2.87
CA GLU A 410 -29.07 -7.21 -3.07
C GLU A 410 -28.05 -6.30 -2.37
N LEU A 411 -28.35 -5.00 -2.21
CA LEU A 411 -27.49 -4.08 -1.45
C LEU A 411 -27.33 -4.51 0.01
N ARG A 412 -28.30 -5.24 0.58
CA ARG A 412 -28.19 -5.80 1.94
C ARG A 412 -27.01 -6.77 2.10
N LYS A 413 -26.53 -7.37 1.00
CA LYS A 413 -25.35 -8.25 1.01
C LYS A 413 -24.03 -7.48 1.16
N CYS A 414 -24.02 -6.20 0.80
CA CYS A 414 -22.82 -5.35 0.79
C CYS A 414 -22.47 -4.88 2.20
N ARG A 415 -21.93 -5.77 3.03
CA ARG A 415 -21.65 -5.49 4.46
C ARG A 415 -20.56 -4.45 4.67
N ASP A 416 -19.67 -4.30 3.69
CA ASP A 416 -18.55 -3.35 3.71
C ASP A 416 -18.89 -2.02 3.01
N LEU A 417 -20.17 -1.73 2.78
CA LEU A 417 -20.62 -0.48 2.16
C LEU A 417 -20.38 0.70 3.11
N LYS A 418 -19.54 1.64 2.68
CA LYS A 418 -19.12 2.83 3.44
C LYS A 418 -19.83 4.09 3.01
N VAL A 419 -20.05 4.27 1.71
CA VAL A 419 -20.59 5.51 1.14
C VAL A 419 -21.81 5.22 0.28
N ILE A 420 -22.89 5.96 0.55
CA ILE A 420 -24.06 6.04 -0.33
C ILE A 420 -24.29 7.50 -0.65
N GLN A 421 -24.22 7.85 -1.93
CA GLN A 421 -24.54 9.17 -2.46
C GLN A 421 -25.62 9.03 -3.53
N MET A 422 -26.79 9.58 -3.26
CA MET A 422 -27.94 9.57 -4.14
C MET A 422 -28.48 10.98 -4.30
N ILE A 423 -28.25 11.60 -5.44
CA ILE A 423 -28.64 12.99 -5.69
C ILE A 423 -29.63 13.04 -6.84
N TYR A 424 -30.78 13.67 -6.60
CA TYR A 424 -31.85 13.84 -7.58
C TYR A 424 -32.42 12.51 -8.11
N THR A 425 -32.44 11.46 -7.28
CA THR A 425 -32.81 10.10 -7.69
C THR A 425 -34.30 9.76 -7.55
N SER A 426 -35.09 10.67 -6.97
CA SER A 426 -36.50 10.45 -6.63
C SER A 426 -36.71 9.22 -5.71
N THR A 427 -35.71 8.88 -4.88
CA THR A 427 -35.84 7.82 -3.87
C THR A 427 -36.94 8.17 -2.88
N GLN A 428 -37.92 7.28 -2.73
CA GLN A 428 -39.12 7.50 -1.91
C GLN A 428 -39.02 6.83 -0.54
N HIS A 429 -38.35 5.68 -0.46
CA HIS A 429 -38.27 4.86 0.75
C HIS A 429 -36.85 4.33 0.96
N ILE A 430 -36.32 4.54 2.16
CA ILE A 430 -35.11 3.86 2.62
C ILE A 430 -35.53 2.57 3.33
N PRO A 431 -35.02 1.40 2.93
CA PRO A 431 -35.40 0.13 3.56
C PRO A 431 -35.02 0.05 5.05
N SER A 432 -35.81 -0.70 5.82
CA SER A 432 -35.54 -0.90 7.26
C SER A 432 -34.29 -1.75 7.54
N TRP A 433 -33.82 -2.52 6.55
CA TRP A 433 -32.59 -3.30 6.65
C TRP A 433 -31.33 -2.44 6.52
N THR A 434 -31.41 -1.15 6.16
CA THR A 434 -30.24 -0.26 6.03
C THR A 434 -29.39 -0.20 7.30
N LYS A 435 -30.00 -0.35 8.49
CA LYS A 435 -29.30 -0.46 9.78
C LYS A 435 -28.34 -1.65 9.88
N GLU A 436 -28.42 -2.61 8.96
CA GLU A 436 -27.53 -3.77 8.88
C GLU A 436 -26.16 -3.44 8.25
N LEU A 437 -26.03 -2.27 7.60
CA LEU A 437 -24.82 -1.79 6.96
C LEU A 437 -23.90 -1.11 8.00
N LYS A 438 -23.25 -1.92 8.84
CA LYS A 438 -22.48 -1.43 10.00
C LYS A 438 -21.28 -0.55 9.66
N CYS A 439 -20.74 -0.73 8.46
CA CYS A 439 -19.58 0.02 7.96
C CYS A 439 -19.95 1.33 7.27
N LEU A 440 -21.24 1.71 7.28
CA LEU A 440 -21.69 2.93 6.59
C LEU A 440 -21.17 4.17 7.32
N GLU A 441 -20.36 4.95 6.62
CA GLU A 441 -19.72 6.18 7.09
C GLU A 441 -20.49 7.43 6.63
N THR A 442 -21.04 7.40 5.41
CA THR A 442 -21.74 8.56 4.84
C THR A 442 -22.97 8.13 4.05
N ILE A 443 -24.09 8.80 4.31
CA ILE A 443 -25.31 8.69 3.53
C ILE A 443 -25.78 10.09 3.11
N GLN A 444 -25.79 10.36 1.81
CA GLN A 444 -26.28 11.61 1.24
C GLN A 444 -27.43 11.28 0.31
N VAL A 445 -28.63 11.76 0.63
CA VAL A 445 -29.84 11.59 -0.19
C VAL A 445 -30.46 12.97 -0.43
N GLU A 446 -30.44 13.43 -1.67
CA GLU A 446 -30.96 14.73 -2.06
C GLU A 446 -32.14 14.59 -3.03
N GLY A 447 -33.20 15.32 -2.73
CA GLY A 447 -34.44 15.30 -3.49
C GLY A 447 -34.38 16.16 -4.74
N LYS A 448 -35.10 15.74 -5.78
CA LYS A 448 -35.27 16.49 -7.02
C LYS A 448 -36.49 17.41 -6.92
N TYR A 449 -36.33 18.67 -7.30
CA TYR A 449 -37.43 19.63 -7.30
C TYR A 449 -38.56 19.18 -8.24
N GLY A 450 -39.81 19.26 -7.77
CA GLY A 450 -41.00 18.90 -8.54
C GLY A 450 -41.36 17.41 -8.56
N ASN A 451 -40.57 16.54 -7.93
CA ASN A 451 -40.81 15.09 -7.86
C ASN A 451 -41.18 14.63 -6.43
N PRO A 452 -41.91 13.51 -6.27
CA PRO A 452 -41.98 12.81 -5.00
C PRO A 452 -40.57 12.30 -4.62
N ASN A 453 -40.05 12.82 -3.52
CA ASN A 453 -38.77 12.44 -2.93
C ASN A 453 -39.02 11.55 -1.71
N LEU A 454 -38.14 11.58 -0.72
CA LEU A 454 -38.25 10.73 0.47
C LEU A 454 -39.59 10.94 1.19
N LEU A 455 -40.49 9.95 1.07
CA LEU A 455 -41.85 9.97 1.63
C LEU A 455 -41.90 9.38 3.04
N GLY A 456 -40.98 8.48 3.36
CA GLY A 456 -40.92 7.83 4.65
C GLY A 456 -39.54 7.29 4.99
N LEU A 457 -39.13 7.52 6.23
CA LEU A 457 -37.89 7.04 6.81
C LEU A 457 -38.23 6.10 7.99
N PRO A 458 -37.66 4.89 8.07
CA PRO A 458 -37.90 4.00 9.21
C PRO A 458 -37.37 4.61 10.52
N ASP A 459 -38.19 4.58 11.59
CA ASP A 459 -37.89 5.23 12.87
C ASP A 459 -36.55 4.81 13.51
N ASN A 460 -36.06 3.60 13.20
CA ASN A 460 -34.84 3.02 13.75
C ASN A 460 -33.73 2.81 12.72
N VAL A 461 -33.78 3.51 11.58
CA VAL A 461 -32.81 3.29 10.50
C VAL A 461 -31.38 3.69 10.89
N PHE A 462 -31.22 4.73 11.72
CA PHE A 462 -29.92 5.25 12.16
C PHE A 462 -29.51 4.80 13.57
N SER A 463 -30.31 3.96 14.25
CA SER A 463 -30.06 3.63 15.66
C SER A 463 -28.83 2.75 15.88
N ASP A 464 -28.34 2.08 14.84
CA ASP A 464 -27.31 1.04 14.93
C ASP A 464 -26.32 1.12 13.76
N LEU A 465 -25.87 2.35 13.48
CA LEU A 465 -24.86 2.71 12.47
C LEU A 465 -23.69 3.43 13.16
N PRO A 466 -22.75 2.69 13.78
CA PRO A 466 -21.75 3.27 14.67
C PRO A 466 -20.71 4.16 13.99
N GLN A 467 -20.54 4.04 12.67
CA GLN A 467 -19.55 4.78 11.89
C GLN A 467 -20.14 5.97 11.11
N LEU A 468 -21.46 6.15 11.16
CA LEU A 468 -22.14 7.18 10.39
C LEU A 468 -21.79 8.57 10.96
N THR A 469 -21.25 9.45 10.12
CA THR A 469 -20.83 10.82 10.50
C THR A 469 -21.66 11.90 9.85
#